data_AF-A0A955QA51-F1
#
_entry.id   AF-A0A955QA51-F1
#
_cell.length_a   1.000
_cell.length_b   1.000
_cell.length_c   1.000
_cell.angle_alpha   90.00
_cell.angle_beta   90.00
_cell.angle_gamma   90.00
#
_symmetry.space_group_name_H-M   'P 1'
#
loop_
_entity.id
_entity.type
_entity.pdbx_description
1 polymer ?
#
loop_
_entity_poly.entity_id
_entity_poly.type
_entity_poly.pdbx_seq_one_letter_code
_entity_poly.pdbx_strand_id
1 'polypeptide(L)'
;MMNEFINGNDLDGGLREPLTQLTQRIGFIPTSISSLVSFAVELFTLSEGLSPSTAAVREIWSHSVRTGYLAALIAETHSDCSQVIWQSFAGGLLHDIGLLILLSQEAPPFWGVVELALTRGTNLQVLERECYGTTHAELGAALLSRWGGCQEVVDTIRFHDDPFQNSETRFCPASAVFLANLLEGGGIAQDSDGVPNAACEAYLLRLGLWDHIPYWQGRMRDLQNVSLR
;
A
#
# COMPACT_ATOMS: atom_id res chain seq x y z
N MET A 1 23.74 1.82 11.32
CA MET A 1 22.42 1.37 11.80
C MET A 1 21.57 0.79 10.67
N MET A 2 22.18 0.21 9.62
CA MET A 2 21.51 -0.41 8.46
C MET A 2 21.82 -1.92 8.35
N ASN A 3 22.65 -2.45 9.26
CA ASN A 3 23.17 -3.82 9.23
C ASN A 3 22.41 -4.79 10.14
N GLU A 4 21.41 -4.33 10.90
CA GLU A 4 20.65 -5.20 11.81
C GLU A 4 19.35 -5.75 11.20
N PHE A 5 19.03 -5.39 9.95
CA PHE A 5 17.79 -5.80 9.26
C PHE A 5 17.98 -6.93 8.24
N ILE A 6 19.13 -7.63 8.25
CA ILE A 6 19.46 -8.61 7.20
C ILE A 6 19.55 -10.00 7.83
N ASN A 7 18.41 -10.67 7.96
CA ASN A 7 18.33 -12.12 8.17
C ASN A 7 17.35 -12.76 7.18
N GLY A 8 17.83 -12.88 5.94
CA GLY A 8 17.43 -13.84 4.89
C GLY A 8 16.09 -14.57 4.98
N ASN A 9 14.98 -13.86 4.78
CA ASN A 9 13.74 -14.42 4.24
C ASN A 9 13.43 -13.77 2.87
N ASP A 10 12.70 -14.46 1.99
CA ASP A 10 12.32 -13.96 0.65
C ASP A 10 11.59 -12.59 0.71
N LEU A 11 10.88 -12.31 1.80
CA LEU A 11 10.19 -11.03 2.02
C LEU A 11 11.18 -9.86 2.19
N ASP A 12 12.29 -10.04 2.90
CA ASP A 12 13.30 -9.00 3.12
C ASP A 12 14.05 -8.62 1.84
N GLY A 13 14.19 -9.59 0.92
CA GLY A 13 14.89 -9.42 -0.35
C GLY A 13 14.28 -8.34 -1.24
N GLY A 14 12.94 -8.24 -1.27
CA GLY A 14 12.23 -7.26 -2.09
C GLY A 14 12.32 -5.81 -1.59
N LEU A 15 12.49 -5.61 -0.28
CA LEU A 15 12.45 -4.29 0.36
C LEU A 15 13.81 -3.57 0.35
N ARG A 16 14.90 -4.34 0.36
CA ARG A 16 16.27 -3.81 0.51
C ARG A 16 16.65 -2.80 -0.55
N GLU A 17 16.38 -3.13 -1.82
CA GLU A 17 16.73 -2.25 -2.94
C GLU A 17 15.92 -0.94 -2.91
N PRO A 18 14.57 -0.96 -2.80
CA PRO A 18 13.76 0.23 -2.57
C PRO A 18 14.28 1.14 -1.46
N LEU A 19 14.52 0.59 -0.26
CA LEU A 19 15.03 1.37 0.88
C LEU A 19 16.40 1.98 0.61
N THR A 20 17.29 1.24 -0.04
CA THR A 20 18.63 1.73 -0.40
C THR A 20 18.53 2.91 -1.36
N GLN A 21 17.74 2.79 -2.43
CA GLN A 21 17.55 3.85 -3.42
C GLN A 21 16.89 5.09 -2.81
N LEU A 22 15.85 4.91 -1.98
CA LEU A 22 15.17 6.01 -1.30
C LEU A 22 16.09 6.71 -0.31
N THR A 23 16.89 5.97 0.46
CA THR A 23 17.86 6.57 1.40
C THR A 23 18.91 7.40 0.66
N GLN A 24 19.37 6.95 -0.53
CA GLN A 24 20.32 7.71 -1.35
C GLN A 24 19.73 9.01 -1.91
N ARG A 25 18.42 9.05 -2.18
CA ARG A 25 17.73 10.21 -2.77
C ARG A 25 17.21 11.20 -1.74
N ILE A 26 16.55 10.69 -0.69
CA ILE A 26 15.78 11.48 0.28
C ILE A 26 16.61 11.73 1.56
N GLY A 27 17.56 10.85 1.86
CA GLY A 27 18.38 10.90 3.06
C GLY A 27 17.87 9.98 4.18
N PHE A 28 18.06 10.41 5.43
CA PHE A 28 17.84 9.57 6.61
C PHE A 28 16.37 9.15 6.78
N ILE A 29 16.15 7.90 7.18
CA ILE A 29 14.84 7.34 7.55
C ILE A 29 14.51 7.77 8.98
N PRO A 30 13.45 8.56 9.22
CA PRO A 30 13.04 8.93 10.58
C PRO A 30 12.78 7.68 11.44
N THR A 31 13.10 7.73 12.74
CA THR A 31 12.92 6.58 13.64
C THR A 31 11.47 6.06 13.65
N SER A 32 10.49 6.97 13.61
CA SER A 32 9.08 6.59 13.52
C SER A 32 8.76 5.76 12.28
N ILE A 33 9.41 6.06 11.15
CA ILE A 33 9.24 5.33 9.88
C ILE A 33 9.98 4.00 9.93
N SER A 34 11.20 3.99 10.47
CA SER A 34 11.96 2.76 10.67
C SER A 34 11.16 1.74 11.49
N SER A 35 10.53 2.17 12.59
CA SER A 35 9.67 1.30 13.40
C SER A 35 8.47 0.75 12.63
N LEU A 36 7.84 1.55 11.75
CA LEU A 36 6.73 1.11 10.91
C LEU A 36 7.18 0.08 9.86
N VAL A 37 8.36 0.25 9.28
CA VAL A 37 8.94 -0.69 8.31
C VAL A 37 9.27 -2.02 8.99
N SER A 38 9.92 -2.00 10.16
CA SER A 38 10.18 -3.22 10.95
C SER A 38 8.88 -3.94 11.29
N PHE A 39 7.88 -3.17 11.74
CA PHE A 39 6.56 -3.69 12.05
C PHE A 39 5.91 -4.38 10.83
N ALA A 40 6.00 -3.77 9.64
CA ALA A 40 5.50 -4.38 8.41
C ALA A 40 6.18 -5.75 8.15
N VAL A 41 7.52 -5.78 8.14
CA VAL A 41 8.30 -7.00 7.90
C VAL A 41 7.92 -8.10 8.89
N GLU A 42 7.85 -7.78 10.18
CA GLU A 42 7.47 -8.73 11.22
C GLU A 42 6.04 -9.25 11.03
N LEU A 43 5.09 -8.35 10.77
CA LEU A 43 3.69 -8.73 10.58
C LEU A 43 3.51 -9.66 9.38
N PHE A 44 4.13 -9.34 8.24
CA PHE A 44 4.07 -10.16 7.04
C PHE A 44 4.77 -11.50 7.22
N THR A 45 5.93 -11.54 7.89
CA THR A 45 6.65 -12.79 8.21
C THR A 45 5.81 -13.70 9.11
N LEU A 46 5.20 -13.14 10.15
CA LEU A 46 4.30 -13.89 11.03
C LEU A 46 3.08 -14.40 10.27
N SER A 47 2.47 -13.54 9.43
CA SER A 47 1.31 -13.90 8.63
C SER A 47 1.63 -14.98 7.61
N GLU A 48 2.82 -14.98 7.03
CA GLU A 48 3.27 -16.01 6.08
C GLU A 48 3.33 -17.40 6.73
N GLY A 49 3.77 -17.46 7.99
CA GLY A 49 3.86 -18.71 8.76
C GLY A 49 2.54 -19.20 9.37
N LEU A 50 1.54 -18.32 9.52
CA LEU A 50 0.25 -18.64 10.14
C LEU A 50 -0.91 -18.75 9.14
N SER A 51 -0.80 -18.10 7.98
CA SER A 51 -1.88 -18.03 7.01
C SER A 51 -2.11 -19.37 6.30
N PRO A 52 -3.37 -19.76 6.05
CA PRO A 52 -3.70 -20.88 5.18
C PRO A 52 -3.20 -20.72 3.73
N SER A 53 -2.89 -19.48 3.30
CA SER A 53 -2.37 -19.17 1.96
C SER A 53 -1.11 -18.31 2.04
N THR A 54 0.04 -18.95 2.20
CA THR A 54 1.38 -18.33 2.13
C THR A 54 1.59 -17.57 0.82
N ALA A 55 1.12 -18.11 -0.31
CA ALA A 55 1.25 -17.49 -1.62
C ALA A 55 0.55 -16.11 -1.67
N ALA A 56 -0.65 -16.01 -1.10
CA ALA A 56 -1.38 -14.75 -1.03
C ALA A 56 -0.69 -13.72 -0.15
N VAL A 57 -0.13 -14.13 1.00
CA VAL A 57 0.64 -13.23 1.85
C VAL A 57 1.87 -12.68 1.12
N ARG A 58 2.58 -13.53 0.38
CA ARG A 58 3.74 -13.10 -0.45
C ARG A 58 3.32 -12.15 -1.57
N GLU A 59 2.17 -12.39 -2.18
CA GLU A 59 1.61 -11.50 -3.22
C GLU A 59 1.26 -10.13 -2.65
N ILE A 60 0.52 -10.07 -1.52
CA ILE A 60 0.20 -8.82 -0.83
C ILE A 60 1.48 -8.07 -0.43
N TRP A 61 2.49 -8.79 0.08
CA TRP A 61 3.78 -8.18 0.42
C TRP A 61 4.46 -7.58 -0.81
N SER A 62 4.53 -8.34 -1.90
CA SER A 62 5.17 -7.92 -3.14
C SER A 62 4.49 -6.68 -3.73
N HIS A 63 3.16 -6.65 -3.71
CA HIS A 63 2.36 -5.47 -4.03
C HIS A 63 2.71 -4.30 -3.11
N SER A 64 2.64 -4.49 -1.79
CA SER A 64 2.89 -3.45 -0.79
C SER A 64 4.27 -2.80 -0.92
N VAL A 65 5.32 -3.59 -1.20
CA VAL A 65 6.68 -3.06 -1.43
C VAL A 65 6.74 -2.18 -2.68
N ARG A 66 6.12 -2.62 -3.78
CA ARG A 66 6.09 -1.88 -5.04
C ARG A 66 5.25 -0.60 -4.91
N THR A 67 4.07 -0.69 -4.30
CA THR A 67 3.19 0.44 -3.99
C THR A 67 3.89 1.45 -3.08
N GLY A 68 4.53 1.00 -2.00
CA GLY A 68 5.30 1.87 -1.10
C GLY A 68 6.43 2.61 -1.82
N TYR A 69 7.24 1.91 -2.60
CA TYR A 69 8.32 2.54 -3.36
C TYR A 69 7.78 3.55 -4.38
N LEU A 70 6.74 3.20 -5.13
CA LEU A 70 6.14 4.10 -6.12
C LEU A 70 5.50 5.32 -5.45
N ALA A 71 4.81 5.14 -4.32
CA ALA A 71 4.24 6.24 -3.53
C ALA A 71 5.31 7.23 -3.06
N ALA A 72 6.48 6.73 -2.67
CA ALA A 72 7.62 7.59 -2.33
C ALA A 72 8.10 8.41 -3.55
N LEU A 73 8.23 7.78 -4.72
CA LEU A 73 8.62 8.49 -5.95
C LEU A 73 7.58 9.53 -6.38
N ILE A 74 6.29 9.23 -6.22
CA ILE A 74 5.21 10.20 -6.49
C ILE A 74 5.31 11.36 -5.51
N ALA A 75 5.48 11.10 -4.22
CA ALA A 75 5.61 12.14 -3.20
C ALA A 75 6.82 13.05 -3.40
N GLU A 76 7.96 12.50 -3.82
CA GLU A 76 9.19 13.26 -4.10
C GLU A 76 8.99 14.30 -5.23
N THR A 77 8.08 14.04 -6.18
CA THR A 77 7.78 15.01 -7.25
C THR A 77 6.88 16.16 -6.81
N HIS A 78 6.21 16.05 -5.66
CA HIS A 78 5.19 16.99 -5.19
C HIS A 78 5.51 17.64 -3.83
N SER A 79 6.53 17.16 -3.14
CA SER A 79 6.90 17.63 -1.81
C SER A 79 8.40 17.48 -1.56
N ASP A 80 9.06 18.58 -1.20
CA ASP A 80 10.44 18.59 -0.71
C ASP A 80 10.56 18.13 0.76
N CYS A 81 9.43 17.90 1.44
CA CYS A 81 9.42 17.45 2.82
C CYS A 81 9.72 15.95 2.90
N SER A 82 10.94 15.59 3.33
CA SER A 82 11.36 14.19 3.49
C SER A 82 10.43 13.35 4.37
N GLN A 83 9.81 13.98 5.38
CA GLN A 83 8.83 13.32 6.23
C GLN A 83 7.61 12.83 5.43
N VAL A 84 7.07 13.67 4.52
CA VAL A 84 5.93 13.30 3.66
C VAL A 84 6.31 12.14 2.75
N ILE A 85 7.51 12.17 2.17
CA ILE A 85 7.98 11.12 1.25
C ILE A 85 8.11 9.78 1.98
N TRP A 86 8.71 9.79 3.18
CA TRP A 86 8.84 8.59 4.00
C TRP A 86 7.50 8.09 4.55
N GLN A 87 6.57 8.99 4.88
CA GLN A 87 5.20 8.61 5.26
C GLN A 87 4.45 7.97 4.08
N SER A 88 4.62 8.46 2.85
CA SER A 88 4.05 7.83 1.65
C SER A 88 4.63 6.43 1.42
N PHE A 89 5.93 6.25 1.63
CA PHE A 89 6.56 4.93 1.56
C PHE A 89 5.97 3.96 2.58
N ALA A 90 5.94 4.35 3.86
CA ALA A 90 5.40 3.52 4.92
C ALA A 90 3.90 3.24 4.75
N GLY A 91 3.15 4.26 4.30
CA GLY A 91 1.73 4.12 3.97
C GLY A 91 1.49 3.09 2.88
N GLY A 92 2.23 3.15 1.77
CA GLY A 92 2.09 2.17 0.70
C GLY A 92 2.58 0.77 1.10
N LEU A 93 3.57 0.66 1.99
CA LEU A 93 4.01 -0.64 2.52
C LEU A 93 2.98 -1.29 3.45
N LEU A 94 2.11 -0.49 4.07
CA LEU A 94 1.18 -0.94 5.12
C LEU A 94 -0.30 -0.86 4.72
N HIS A 95 -0.65 -0.31 3.55
CA HIS A 95 -2.05 -0.04 3.19
C HIS A 95 -2.95 -1.28 3.20
N ASP A 96 -2.39 -2.42 2.80
CA ASP A 96 -3.13 -3.68 2.67
C ASP A 96 -2.99 -4.64 3.88
N ILE A 97 -2.43 -4.20 5.01
CA ILE A 97 -2.27 -5.09 6.19
C ILE A 97 -3.61 -5.59 6.74
N GLY A 98 -4.72 -4.91 6.43
CA GLY A 98 -6.06 -5.39 6.75
C GLY A 98 -6.44 -6.66 5.99
N LEU A 99 -5.90 -6.90 4.80
CA LEU A 99 -6.11 -8.13 4.03
C LEU A 99 -5.53 -9.34 4.76
N LEU A 100 -4.42 -9.17 5.51
CA LEU A 100 -3.86 -10.25 6.34
C LEU A 100 -4.85 -10.71 7.41
N ILE A 101 -5.65 -9.78 7.96
CA ILE A 101 -6.72 -10.09 8.90
C ILE A 101 -7.87 -10.79 8.18
N LEU A 102 -8.29 -10.28 7.02
CA LEU A 102 -9.40 -10.86 6.26
C LEU A 102 -9.09 -12.27 5.75
N LEU A 103 -7.85 -12.55 5.36
CA LEU A 103 -7.39 -13.89 4.98
C LEU A 103 -7.58 -14.94 6.09
N SER A 104 -7.65 -14.51 7.36
CA SER A 104 -7.89 -15.40 8.50
C SER A 104 -9.38 -15.68 8.76
N GLN A 105 -10.31 -15.03 8.05
CA GLN A 105 -11.75 -15.18 8.30
C GLN A 105 -12.31 -16.46 7.68
N GLU A 106 -13.03 -17.24 8.48
CA GLU A 106 -13.63 -18.51 8.05
C GLU A 106 -15.05 -18.34 7.49
N ALA A 107 -15.77 -17.27 7.85
CA ALA A 107 -17.17 -17.09 7.46
C ALA A 107 -17.58 -15.59 7.31
N PRO A 108 -17.94 -15.14 6.09
CA PRO A 108 -17.64 -15.81 4.82
C PRO A 108 -16.12 -15.89 4.59
N PRO A 109 -15.61 -16.95 3.94
CA PRO A 109 -14.20 -17.00 3.55
C PRO A 109 -13.87 -15.82 2.64
N PHE A 110 -12.74 -15.15 2.90
CA PHE A 110 -12.31 -13.98 2.13
C PHE A 110 -12.27 -14.22 0.62
N TRP A 111 -11.77 -15.37 0.17
CA TRP A 111 -11.74 -15.71 -1.24
C TRP A 111 -13.13 -15.83 -1.89
N GLY A 112 -14.15 -16.20 -1.13
CA GLY A 112 -15.53 -16.19 -1.62
C GLY A 112 -16.07 -14.76 -1.81
N VAL A 113 -15.61 -13.81 -0.99
CA VAL A 113 -15.94 -12.39 -1.13
C VAL A 113 -15.23 -11.80 -2.36
N VAL A 114 -13.95 -12.14 -2.58
CA VAL A 114 -13.19 -11.74 -3.77
C VAL A 114 -13.85 -12.29 -5.05
N GLU A 115 -14.20 -13.58 -5.09
CA GLU A 115 -14.89 -14.18 -6.25
C GLU A 115 -16.24 -13.50 -6.53
N LEU A 116 -16.97 -13.14 -5.47
CA LEU A 116 -18.24 -12.44 -5.59
C LEU A 116 -18.08 -11.02 -6.14
N ALA A 117 -17.06 -10.29 -5.70
CA ALA A 117 -16.70 -8.96 -6.21
C ALA A 117 -16.43 -9.02 -7.72
N LEU A 118 -15.54 -9.93 -8.15
CA LEU A 118 -15.20 -10.15 -9.56
C LEU A 118 -16.41 -10.54 -10.40
N THR A 119 -17.27 -11.45 -9.88
CA THR A 119 -18.46 -11.91 -10.59
C THR A 119 -19.49 -10.79 -10.79
N ARG A 120 -19.57 -9.85 -9.84
CA ARG A 120 -20.50 -8.71 -9.88
C ARG A 120 -19.90 -7.48 -10.57
N GLY A 121 -18.59 -7.43 -10.79
CA GLY A 121 -17.87 -6.22 -11.18
C GLY A 121 -18.12 -5.10 -10.17
N THR A 122 -18.07 -5.42 -8.88
CA THR A 122 -18.30 -4.49 -7.78
C THR A 122 -17.07 -4.42 -6.90
N ASN A 123 -16.67 -3.21 -6.53
CA ASN A 123 -15.52 -2.94 -5.66
C ASN A 123 -15.48 -3.86 -4.42
N LEU A 124 -14.32 -4.49 -4.20
CA LEU A 124 -14.08 -5.40 -3.08
C LEU A 124 -14.44 -4.73 -1.74
N GLN A 125 -14.12 -3.45 -1.56
CA GLN A 125 -14.44 -2.67 -0.36
C GLN A 125 -15.95 -2.67 -0.04
N VAL A 126 -16.81 -2.64 -1.06
CA VAL A 126 -18.28 -2.70 -0.87
C VAL A 126 -18.68 -4.07 -0.36
N LEU A 127 -18.13 -5.13 -0.96
CA LEU A 127 -18.44 -6.51 -0.58
C LEU A 127 -17.87 -6.86 0.79
N GLU A 128 -16.68 -6.39 1.14
CA GLU A 128 -16.12 -6.50 2.49
C GLU A 128 -17.05 -5.86 3.51
N ARG A 129 -17.56 -4.65 3.23
CA ARG A 129 -18.50 -3.97 4.11
C ARG A 129 -19.78 -4.77 4.30
N GLU A 130 -20.35 -5.29 3.22
CA GLU A 130 -21.58 -6.09 3.26
C GLU A 130 -21.39 -7.41 4.04
N CYS A 131 -20.25 -8.07 3.85
CA CYS A 131 -19.96 -9.38 4.40
C CYS A 131 -19.41 -9.35 5.84
N TYR A 132 -18.58 -8.36 6.16
CA TYR A 132 -17.84 -8.27 7.42
C TYR A 132 -18.21 -7.06 8.28
N GLY A 133 -18.97 -6.10 7.74
CA GLY A 133 -19.31 -4.84 8.42
C GLY A 133 -18.16 -3.81 8.44
N THR A 134 -17.02 -4.14 7.83
CA THR A 134 -15.81 -3.30 7.78
C THR A 134 -15.04 -3.59 6.49
N THR A 135 -14.00 -2.82 6.22
CA THR A 135 -13.15 -2.97 5.03
C THR A 135 -11.72 -3.26 5.44
N HIS A 136 -10.89 -3.79 4.53
CA HIS A 136 -9.48 -4.03 4.81
C HIS A 136 -8.76 -2.71 5.16
N ALA A 137 -9.05 -1.61 4.47
CA ALA A 137 -8.52 -0.29 4.79
C ALA A 137 -8.84 0.15 6.24
N GLU A 138 -10.07 -0.07 6.71
CA GLU A 138 -10.46 0.26 8.08
C GLU A 138 -9.80 -0.65 9.12
N LEU A 139 -9.72 -1.95 8.83
CA LEU A 139 -9.06 -2.93 9.68
C LEU A 139 -7.57 -2.65 9.82
N GLY A 140 -6.89 -2.37 8.70
CA GLY A 140 -5.48 -2.01 8.69
C GLY A 140 -5.21 -0.72 9.45
N ALA A 141 -6.03 0.31 9.25
CA ALA A 141 -5.92 1.56 10.00
C ALA A 141 -6.16 1.36 11.51
N ALA A 142 -7.16 0.55 11.88
CA ALA A 142 -7.44 0.24 13.28
C ALA A 142 -6.30 -0.57 13.93
N LEU A 143 -5.73 -1.53 13.20
CA LEU A 143 -4.58 -2.32 13.64
C LEU A 143 -3.38 -1.41 13.93
N LEU A 144 -3.03 -0.57 12.95
CA LEU A 144 -1.87 0.30 13.08
C LEU A 144 -2.05 1.37 14.17
N SER A 145 -3.25 1.96 14.27
CA SER A 145 -3.58 2.94 15.31
C SER A 145 -3.41 2.34 16.71
N ARG A 146 -3.87 1.10 16.91
CA ARG A 146 -3.73 0.39 18.19
C ARG A 146 -2.28 0.08 18.56
N TRP A 147 -1.40 -0.04 17.56
CA TRP A 147 0.03 -0.28 17.74
C TRP A 147 0.90 0.98 17.67
N GLY A 148 0.28 2.16 17.79
CA GLY A 148 1.00 3.42 17.98
C GLY A 148 1.60 3.98 16.69
N GLY A 149 1.08 3.61 15.52
CA GLY A 149 1.46 4.26 14.27
C GLY A 149 1.11 5.75 14.25
N CYS A 150 1.88 6.55 13.51
CA CYS A 150 1.59 7.96 13.37
C CYS A 150 0.30 8.20 12.58
N GLN A 151 -0.41 9.28 12.94
CA GLN A 151 -1.74 9.55 12.41
C GLN A 151 -1.74 9.69 10.89
N GLU A 152 -0.69 10.28 10.30
CA GLU A 152 -0.60 10.45 8.85
C GLU A 152 -0.56 9.11 8.11
N VAL A 153 0.12 8.10 8.65
CA VAL A 153 0.17 6.76 8.05
C VAL A 153 -1.13 6.01 8.32
N VAL A 154 -1.71 6.15 9.52
CA VAL A 154 -3.03 5.58 9.84
C VAL A 154 -4.12 6.10 8.88
N ASP A 155 -4.15 7.40 8.63
CA ASP A 155 -5.10 8.03 7.70
C ASP A 155 -4.82 7.60 6.27
N THR A 156 -3.54 7.46 5.90
CA THR A 156 -3.15 6.92 4.59
C THR A 156 -3.71 5.53 4.37
N ILE A 157 -3.56 4.63 5.34
CA ILE A 157 -4.14 3.27 5.27
C ILE A 157 -5.66 3.34 5.23
N ARG A 158 -6.30 4.21 5.99
CA ARG A 158 -7.77 4.31 6.04
C ARG A 158 -8.39 4.73 4.71
N PHE A 159 -7.72 5.63 3.98
CA PHE A 159 -8.27 6.31 2.80
C PHE A 159 -7.55 5.95 1.50
N HIS A 160 -6.74 4.89 1.46
CA HIS A 160 -5.95 4.57 0.26
C HIS A 160 -6.81 4.14 -0.94
N ASP A 161 -7.98 3.52 -0.72
CA ASP A 161 -8.93 3.13 -1.78
C ASP A 161 -9.85 4.29 -2.21
N ASP A 162 -10.23 5.11 -1.25
CA ASP A 162 -11.15 6.24 -1.44
C ASP A 162 -10.59 7.50 -0.78
N PRO A 163 -9.59 8.15 -1.40
CA PRO A 163 -8.95 9.32 -0.83
C PRO A 163 -9.88 10.54 -0.80
N PHE A 164 -11.04 10.50 -1.47
CA PHE A 164 -12.00 11.61 -1.51
C PHE A 164 -12.79 11.74 -0.20
N GLN A 165 -12.81 10.69 0.62
CA GLN A 165 -13.35 10.73 1.98
C GLN A 165 -12.39 11.39 2.99
N ASN A 166 -11.13 11.60 2.61
CA ASN A 166 -10.20 12.37 3.42
C ASN A 166 -10.56 13.87 3.34
N SER A 167 -10.61 14.54 4.49
CA SER A 167 -10.88 15.99 4.56
C SER A 167 -9.73 16.86 4.01
N GLU A 168 -8.52 16.30 3.86
CA GLU A 168 -7.41 17.02 3.26
C GLU A 168 -7.63 17.21 1.76
N THR A 169 -7.48 18.44 1.31
CA THR A 169 -7.77 18.86 -0.07
C THR A 169 -6.51 19.00 -0.90
N ARG A 170 -5.35 19.08 -0.25
CA ARG A 170 -4.03 19.16 -0.87
C ARG A 170 -3.40 17.78 -1.00
N PHE A 171 -2.30 17.73 -1.74
CA PHE A 171 -1.47 16.54 -1.82
C PHE A 171 -1.00 16.12 -0.42
N CYS A 172 -1.15 14.83 -0.12
CA CYS A 172 -0.75 14.21 1.14
C CYS A 172 -0.29 12.76 0.88
N PRO A 173 0.27 12.05 1.89
CA PRO A 173 0.69 10.66 1.72
C PRO A 173 -0.41 9.73 1.17
N ALA A 174 -1.67 9.90 1.60
CA ALA A 174 -2.82 9.17 1.05
C ALA A 174 -3.01 9.38 -0.47
N SER A 175 -2.72 10.58 -0.98
CA SER A 175 -2.78 10.87 -2.42
C SER A 175 -1.72 10.08 -3.19
N ALA A 176 -0.52 9.99 -2.64
CA ALA A 176 0.60 9.29 -3.25
C ALA A 176 0.35 7.77 -3.26
N VAL A 177 -0.16 7.22 -2.16
CA VAL A 177 -0.46 5.80 -2.03
C VAL A 177 -1.63 5.39 -2.90
N PHE A 178 -2.71 6.18 -2.95
CA PHE A 178 -3.83 5.92 -3.86
C PHE A 178 -3.37 5.82 -5.31
N LEU A 179 -2.60 6.81 -5.79
CA LEU A 179 -2.10 6.80 -7.17
C LEU A 179 -1.11 5.65 -7.40
N ALA A 180 -0.24 5.35 -6.43
CA ALA A 180 0.66 4.22 -6.53
C ALA A 180 -0.09 2.89 -6.64
N ASN A 181 -1.11 2.68 -5.80
CA ASN A 181 -1.94 1.47 -5.81
C ASN A 181 -2.63 1.29 -7.16
N LEU A 182 -3.31 2.34 -7.63
CA LEU A 182 -3.98 2.39 -8.93
C LEU A 182 -3.03 2.05 -10.10
N LEU A 183 -1.78 2.50 -10.03
CA LEU A 183 -0.77 2.29 -11.07
C LEU A 183 -0.06 0.94 -11.00
N GLU A 184 0.11 0.39 -9.80
CA GLU A 184 0.76 -0.88 -9.58
C GLU A 184 -0.12 -2.01 -10.14
N GLY A 185 -1.43 -1.95 -9.87
CA GLY A 185 -2.45 -2.78 -10.50
C GLY A 185 -2.26 -4.30 -10.35
N GLY A 186 -1.41 -4.71 -9.41
CA GLY A 186 -1.14 -6.09 -9.02
C GLY A 186 -1.47 -6.30 -7.54
N GLY A 187 -1.55 -7.54 -7.10
CA GLY A 187 -2.12 -7.89 -5.79
C GLY A 187 -3.41 -8.69 -5.95
N ILE A 188 -4.12 -8.91 -4.85
CA ILE A 188 -5.42 -9.57 -4.88
C ILE A 188 -6.37 -8.62 -5.61
N ALA A 189 -6.85 -9.01 -6.79
CA ALA A 189 -7.66 -8.14 -7.65
C ALA A 189 -8.71 -7.36 -6.87
N GLN A 190 -8.50 -6.04 -6.78
CA GLN A 190 -9.45 -5.09 -6.26
C GLN A 190 -9.99 -4.32 -7.47
N ASP A 191 -11.31 -4.21 -7.66
CA ASP A 191 -11.84 -3.58 -8.91
C ASP A 191 -11.45 -2.10 -9.09
N SER A 192 -10.83 -1.47 -8.07
CA SER A 192 -10.19 -0.15 -8.13
C SER A 192 -8.91 -0.14 -8.97
N ASP A 193 -8.33 -1.30 -9.25
CA ASP A 193 -6.99 -1.45 -9.81
C ASP A 193 -7.00 -1.15 -11.32
N GLY A 194 -6.31 -0.09 -11.72
CA GLY A 194 -5.99 0.19 -13.12
C GLY A 194 -7.03 0.95 -13.97
N VAL A 195 -8.27 1.22 -13.49
CA VAL A 195 -9.25 2.01 -14.25
C VAL A 195 -9.80 3.19 -13.42
N PRO A 196 -9.33 4.44 -13.68
CA PRO A 196 -9.84 5.62 -13.00
C PRO A 196 -11.33 5.83 -13.30
N ASN A 197 -12.15 5.96 -12.27
CA ASN A 197 -13.52 6.47 -12.42
C ASN A 197 -13.52 8.02 -12.45
N ALA A 198 -14.69 8.62 -12.67
CA ALA A 198 -14.81 10.09 -12.77
C ALA A 198 -14.38 10.83 -11.48
N ALA A 199 -14.56 10.23 -10.30
CA ALA A 199 -14.10 10.81 -9.04
C ALA A 199 -12.57 10.75 -8.94
N CYS A 200 -11.95 9.64 -9.34
CA CYS A 200 -10.51 9.48 -9.45
C CYS A 200 -9.90 10.53 -10.39
N GLU A 201 -10.48 10.68 -11.59
CA GLU A 201 -10.04 11.69 -12.56
C GLU A 201 -10.15 13.11 -11.98
N ALA A 202 -11.29 13.48 -11.41
CA ALA A 202 -11.49 14.80 -10.81
C ALA A 202 -10.49 15.10 -9.69
N TYR A 203 -10.17 14.10 -8.86
CA TYR A 203 -9.19 14.24 -7.80
C TYR A 203 -7.76 14.40 -8.30
N LEU A 204 -7.35 13.56 -9.26
CA LEU A 204 -6.01 13.64 -9.85
C LEU A 204 -5.82 14.95 -10.63
N LEU A 205 -6.85 15.43 -11.33
CA LEU A 205 -6.84 16.75 -11.97
C LEU A 205 -6.71 17.88 -10.94
N ARG A 206 -7.49 17.82 -9.85
CA ARG A 206 -7.43 18.82 -8.76
C ARG A 206 -6.03 18.91 -8.15
N LEU A 207 -5.35 17.78 -8.00
CA LEU A 207 -4.01 17.71 -7.43
C LEU A 207 -2.91 18.01 -8.46
N GLY A 208 -3.25 18.21 -9.74
CA GLY A 208 -2.26 18.38 -10.82
C GLY A 208 -1.48 17.10 -11.16
N LEU A 209 -1.96 15.93 -10.74
CA LEU A 209 -1.30 14.64 -10.94
C LEU A 209 -1.61 13.99 -12.29
N TRP A 210 -2.72 14.37 -12.93
CA TRP A 210 -3.24 13.68 -14.12
C TRP A 210 -2.23 13.61 -15.27
N ASP A 211 -1.60 14.74 -15.60
CA ASP A 211 -0.66 14.82 -16.73
C ASP A 211 0.66 14.06 -16.48
N HIS A 212 0.94 13.72 -15.22
CA HIS A 212 2.15 13.00 -14.82
C HIS A 212 1.96 11.48 -14.73
N ILE A 213 0.73 10.97 -14.87
CA ILE A 213 0.42 9.52 -14.87
C ILE A 213 1.32 8.72 -15.81
N PRO A 214 1.54 9.12 -17.09
CA PRO A 214 2.38 8.34 -18.01
C PRO A 214 3.84 8.21 -17.55
N TYR A 215 4.36 9.21 -16.83
CA TYR A 215 5.72 9.17 -16.28
C TYR A 215 5.85 8.07 -15.24
N TRP A 216 4.92 7.99 -14.27
CA TRP A 216 4.97 6.96 -13.23
C TRP A 216 4.62 5.56 -13.75
N GLN A 217 3.74 5.44 -14.75
CA GLN A 217 3.53 4.17 -15.47
C GLN A 217 4.82 3.66 -16.12
N GLY A 218 5.63 4.55 -16.69
CA GLY A 218 6.95 4.21 -17.20
C GLY A 218 7.87 3.65 -16.12
N ARG A 219 7.94 4.33 -14.98
CA ARG A 219 8.75 3.91 -13.81
C ARG A 219 8.29 2.57 -13.24
N MET A 220 6.99 2.30 -13.22
CA MET A 220 6.43 1.04 -12.72
C MET A 220 6.82 -0.15 -13.60
N ARG A 221 6.78 0.01 -14.93
CA ARG A 221 7.23 -1.02 -15.87
C ARG A 221 8.71 -1.38 -15.68
N ASP A 222 9.55 -0.38 -15.41
CA ASP A 222 10.98 -0.63 -15.13
C ASP A 222 11.15 -1.46 -13.85
N LEU A 223 10.34 -1.22 -12.81
CA LEU A 223 10.39 -1.97 -11.54
C LEU A 223 9.95 -3.43 -11.71
N GLN A 224 8.85 -3.67 -12.43
CA GLN A 224 8.36 -5.02 -12.72
C GLN A 224 9.38 -5.85 -13.51
N ASN A 225 10.15 -5.21 -14.40
CA ASN A 225 11.19 -5.88 -15.18
C ASN A 225 12.46 -6.24 -14.37
N VAL A 226 12.69 -5.59 -13.23
CA VAL A 226 13.82 -5.90 -12.33
C VAL A 226 13.49 -7.06 -11.39
N SER A 227 12.25 -7.18 -10.91
CA SER A 227 11.83 -8.27 -10.01
C SER A 227 11.60 -9.63 -10.70
N LEU A 228 11.67 -9.70 -12.03
CA LEU A 228 11.51 -10.93 -12.84
C LEU A 228 12.84 -11.57 -13.28
N ARG A 229 13.97 -11.17 -12.71
CA ARG A 229 15.30 -11.75 -12.94
C ARG A 229 15.94 -12.21 -11.64
#